data_AF-A0A7K2N2A2-F1
#
_entry.id   AF-A0A7K2N2A2-F1
#
_cell.length_a   1.000
_cell.length_b   1.000
_cell.length_c   1.000
_cell.angle_alpha   90.00
_cell.angle_beta   90.00
_cell.angle_gamma   90.00
#
_symmetry.space_group_name_H-M   'P 1'
#
loop_
_entity.id
_entity.type
_entity.pdbx_description
1 polymer ?
#
loop_
_entity_poly.entity_id
_entity_poly.type
_entity_poly.pdbx_seq_one_letter_code
_entity_poly.pdbx_strand_id
1 'polypeptide(L)'
;MPPPPTVHTPGTDRPPAAGPSGDPARALLARLGVLRERVTSLVEHRTADDPTADDPLRGLYLPDEAVHHLLRTWPSGTGASETAEPPAHAG
;
A
#
# COMPACT_ATOMS: atom_id res chain seq x y z
N MET A 1 -53.82 41.33 0.58
CA MET A 1 -53.65 40.38 -0.54
C MET A 1 -52.15 40.10 -0.68
N PRO A 2 -51.65 38.92 -0.27
CA PRO A 2 -50.24 38.56 -0.44
C PRO A 2 -49.95 38.13 -1.89
N PRO A 3 -48.71 38.30 -2.39
CA PRO A 3 -48.33 37.82 -3.72
C PRO A 3 -48.22 36.27 -3.76
N PRO A 4 -48.40 35.63 -4.93
CA PRO A 4 -48.26 34.19 -5.06
C PRO A 4 -46.79 33.75 -4.90
N PRO A 5 -46.53 32.52 -4.43
CA PRO A 5 -45.17 31.99 -4.34
C PRO A 5 -44.60 31.74 -5.74
N THR A 6 -43.42 32.28 -6.02
CA THR A 6 -42.65 31.99 -7.24
C THR A 6 -42.20 30.53 -7.20
N VAL A 7 -42.72 29.74 -8.14
CA VAL A 7 -42.23 28.38 -8.37
C VAL A 7 -40.87 28.50 -9.06
N HIS A 8 -39.80 28.25 -8.32
CA HIS A 8 -38.50 27.99 -8.93
C HIS A 8 -38.54 26.58 -9.52
N THR A 9 -38.78 26.48 -10.82
CA THR A 9 -38.37 25.29 -11.57
C THR A 9 -36.86 25.19 -11.44
N PRO A 10 -36.29 24.12 -10.85
CA PRO A 10 -34.87 23.87 -11.05
C PRO A 10 -34.73 23.66 -12.55
N GLY A 11 -34.13 24.66 -13.21
CA GLY A 11 -33.57 24.46 -14.53
C GLY A 11 -32.71 23.22 -14.42
N THR A 12 -33.09 22.19 -15.18
CA THR A 12 -32.21 21.09 -15.56
C THR A 12 -31.02 21.70 -16.29
N ASP A 13 -30.11 22.29 -15.53
CA ASP A 13 -28.74 22.50 -15.95
C ASP A 13 -28.08 21.12 -15.89
N ARG A 14 -28.54 20.26 -16.80
CA ARG A 14 -27.84 19.04 -17.11
C ARG A 14 -26.54 19.53 -17.75
N PRO A 15 -25.38 19.32 -17.12
CA PRO A 15 -24.12 19.66 -17.75
C PRO A 15 -24.10 19.00 -19.14
N PRO A 16 -23.63 19.70 -20.19
CA PRO A 16 -23.65 19.19 -21.55
C PRO A 16 -23.06 17.79 -21.54
N ALA A 17 -23.79 16.86 -22.17
CA ALA A 17 -23.44 15.46 -22.29
C ALA A 17 -21.94 15.33 -22.53
N ALA A 18 -21.28 14.57 -21.63
CA ALA A 18 -19.87 14.30 -21.67
C ALA A 18 -19.38 14.16 -23.12
N GLY A 19 -18.44 15.03 -23.50
CA GLY A 19 -17.79 15.01 -24.81
C GLY A 19 -17.21 13.63 -25.14
N PRO A 20 -16.81 13.41 -26.40
CA PRO A 20 -16.62 12.08 -27.00
C PRO A 20 -15.94 11.17 -25.98
N SER A 21 -16.65 10.14 -25.54
CA SER A 21 -16.13 9.16 -24.59
C SER A 21 -14.95 8.49 -25.26
N GLY A 22 -13.77 9.11 -25.08
CA GLY A 22 -12.51 8.55 -25.50
C GLY A 22 -12.38 7.17 -24.88
N ASP A 23 -11.66 6.31 -25.59
CA ASP A 23 -11.41 4.94 -25.17
C ASP A 23 -11.23 4.85 -23.64
N PRO A 24 -12.13 4.16 -22.91
CA PRO A 24 -12.09 4.12 -21.45
C PRO A 24 -10.77 3.55 -20.94
N ALA A 25 -10.11 2.68 -21.71
CA ALA A 25 -8.77 2.20 -21.38
C ALA A 25 -7.75 3.35 -21.41
N ARG A 26 -7.78 4.19 -22.44
CA ARG A 26 -6.93 5.38 -22.54
C ARG A 26 -7.17 6.38 -21.40
N ALA A 27 -8.43 6.59 -21.01
CA ALA A 27 -8.77 7.46 -19.88
C ALA A 27 -8.25 6.92 -18.54
N LEU A 28 -8.35 5.60 -18.33
CA LEU A 28 -7.79 4.93 -17.15
C LEU A 28 -6.27 5.04 -17.11
N LEU A 29 -5.60 4.77 -18.23
CA LEU A 29 -4.14 4.86 -18.35
C LEU A 29 -3.64 6.28 -18.06
N ALA A 30 -4.35 7.31 -18.52
CA ALA A 30 -4.02 8.71 -18.21
C ALA A 30 -4.11 8.98 -16.69
N ARG A 31 -5.16 8.51 -16.03
CA ARG A 31 -5.32 8.66 -14.56
C ARG A 31 -4.23 7.89 -13.81
N LEU A 32 -3.86 6.69 -14.25
CA LEU A 32 -2.78 5.90 -13.67
C LEU A 32 -1.41 6.56 -13.87
N GLY A 33 -1.18 7.24 -15.00
CA GLY A 33 0.02 8.04 -15.24
C GLY A 33 0.16 9.15 -14.19
N VAL A 34 -0.90 9.94 -13.99
CA VAL A 34 -0.94 10.99 -12.97
C VAL A 34 -0.75 10.44 -11.56
N LEU A 35 -1.37 9.29 -11.26
CA LEU A 35 -1.20 8.64 -9.95
C LEU A 35 0.25 8.21 -9.73
N ARG A 36 0.87 7.60 -10.75
CA ARG A 36 2.28 7.19 -10.69
C ARG A 36 3.19 8.37 -10.42
N GLU A 37 3.04 9.46 -11.17
CA GLU A 37 3.84 10.68 -10.99
C GLU A 37 3.74 11.22 -9.55
N ARG A 38 2.53 11.29 -9.01
CA ARG A 38 2.30 11.75 -7.63
C ARG A 38 2.92 10.82 -6.59
N VAL A 39 2.78 9.50 -6.77
CA VAL A 39 3.36 8.52 -5.85
C VAL A 39 4.89 8.57 -5.91
N THR A 40 5.48 8.65 -7.10
CA THR A 40 6.93 8.78 -7.27
C THR A 40 7.45 10.01 -6.55
N SER A 41 6.82 11.18 -6.73
CA SER A 41 7.22 12.40 -6.04
C SER A 41 7.10 12.29 -4.51
N LEU A 42 6.05 11.62 -4.01
CA LEU A 42 5.90 11.39 -2.57
C LEU A 42 6.98 10.45 -2.02
N VAL A 43 7.31 9.39 -2.75
CA VAL A 43 8.38 8.45 -2.37
C VAL A 43 9.71 9.17 -2.34
N GLU A 44 10.06 9.92 -3.38
CA GLU A 44 11.30 10.72 -3.45
C GLU A 44 11.42 11.70 -2.27
N HIS A 45 10.32 12.38 -1.92
CA HIS A 45 10.33 13.28 -0.77
C HIS A 45 10.54 12.52 0.55
N ARG A 46 9.88 11.37 0.71
CA ARG A 46 9.98 10.56 1.93
C ARG A 46 11.35 9.89 2.08
N THR A 47 11.94 9.40 0.99
CA THR A 47 13.25 8.74 1.02
C THR A 47 14.39 9.72 1.25
N ALA A 48 14.21 11.00 0.87
CA ALA A 48 15.15 12.07 1.22
C ALA A 48 15.23 12.29 2.74
N ASP A 49 14.10 12.19 3.44
CA ASP A 49 14.02 12.38 4.90
C ASP A 49 14.29 11.09 5.69
N ASP A 50 13.91 9.92 5.14
CA ASP A 50 14.13 8.60 5.73
C ASP A 50 14.70 7.63 4.66
N PRO A 51 16.04 7.51 4.55
CA PRO A 51 16.66 6.63 3.55
C PRO A 51 16.40 5.15 3.80
N THR A 52 15.82 4.77 4.95
CA THR A 52 15.45 3.39 5.27
C THR A 52 14.01 3.06 4.87
N ALA A 53 13.26 3.99 4.26
CA ALA A 53 11.85 3.81 3.95
C ALA A 53 11.55 2.61 3.03
N ASP A 54 12.48 2.21 2.17
CA ASP A 54 12.35 1.06 1.27
C ASP A 54 12.86 -0.27 1.88
N ASP A 55 13.37 -0.26 3.10
CA ASP A 55 13.94 -1.46 3.72
C ASP A 55 12.84 -2.39 4.26
N PRO A 56 12.74 -3.65 3.76
CA PRO A 56 11.75 -4.62 4.22
C PRO A 56 11.93 -5.04 5.69
N LEU A 57 13.13 -4.86 6.27
CA LEU A 57 13.41 -5.19 7.68
C LEU A 57 13.16 -4.00 8.61
N ARG A 58 12.73 -2.85 8.08
CA ARG A 58 12.40 -1.66 8.89
C ARG A 58 11.37 -2.00 9.96
N GLY A 59 11.68 -1.65 11.21
CA GLY A 59 10.88 -2.01 12.39
C GLY A 59 11.25 -3.33 13.06
N LEU A 60 12.12 -4.14 12.42
CA LEU A 60 12.77 -5.31 13.02
C LEU A 60 14.21 -5.03 13.46
N TYR A 61 14.69 -3.80 13.31
CA TYR A 61 15.98 -3.40 13.85
C TYR A 61 15.95 -3.47 15.37
N LEU A 62 16.79 -4.34 15.92
CA LEU A 62 17.00 -4.39 17.36
C LEU A 62 18.17 -3.49 17.74
N PRO A 63 18.04 -2.72 18.84
CA PRO A 63 19.19 -2.04 19.41
C PRO A 63 20.19 -3.09 19.91
N ASP A 64 21.47 -2.71 19.94
CA ASP A 64 22.58 -3.59 20.30
C ASP A 64 22.36 -4.31 21.64
N GLU A 65 21.80 -3.60 22.62
CA GLU A 65 21.43 -4.15 23.92
C GLU A 65 20.36 -5.24 23.85
N ALA A 66 19.38 -5.11 22.95
CA ALA A 66 18.35 -6.12 22.76
C ALA A 66 18.92 -7.36 22.06
N VAL A 67 19.88 -7.18 21.14
CA VAL A 67 20.63 -8.30 20.53
C VAL A 67 21.42 -9.04 21.61
N HIS A 68 22.18 -8.32 22.45
CA HIS A 68 22.93 -8.91 23.55
C HIS A 68 22.05 -9.56 24.61
N HIS A 69 20.88 -9.01 24.87
CA HIS A 69 19.89 -9.63 25.75
C HIS A 69 19.40 -10.96 25.15
N LEU A 70 18.95 -10.94 23.89
CA LEU A 70 18.48 -12.14 23.20
C LEU A 70 19.55 -13.22 23.16
N LEU A 71 20.81 -12.91 22.83
CA LEU A 71 21.89 -13.90 22.81
C LEU A 71 22.17 -14.52 24.18
N ARG A 72 22.00 -13.77 25.27
CA ARG A 72 22.16 -14.28 26.63
C ARG A 72 20.98 -15.11 27.10
N THR A 73 19.78 -14.82 26.62
CA THR A 73 18.55 -15.50 27.01
C THR A 73 18.09 -16.56 26.01
N TRP A 74 18.74 -16.67 24.86
CA TRP A 74 18.36 -17.60 23.81
C TRP A 74 18.49 -19.03 24.34
N PRO A 75 17.43 -19.84 24.29
CA PRO A 75 17.53 -21.23 24.70
C PRO A 75 18.52 -21.95 23.77
N SER A 76 19.70 -22.31 24.30
CA SER A 76 20.61 -23.24 23.64
C SER A 76 19.91 -24.59 23.56
N GLY A 77 19.24 -24.85 22.43
CA GLY A 77 18.33 -25.97 22.28
C GLY A 77 18.93 -27.30 22.74
N THR A 78 18.35 -27.87 23.79
CA THR A 78 18.23 -29.32 23.93
C THR A 78 17.23 -29.76 22.85
N GLY A 79 17.74 -30.21 21.70
CA GLY A 79 16.92 -30.59 20.55
C GLY A 79 17.69 -31.08 19.32
N ALA A 80 19.00 -31.26 19.42
CA ALA A 80 19.75 -32.04 18.44
C ALA A 80 19.51 -33.54 18.70
N SER A 81 18.38 -34.08 18.25
CA SER A 81 18.20 -35.47 17.81
C SER A 81 16.72 -35.72 17.50
N GLU A 82 16.27 -35.30 16.34
CA GLU A 82 15.33 -36.12 15.59
C GLU A 82 15.85 -36.16 14.16
N THR A 83 16.82 -37.03 13.95
CA THR A 83 17.13 -37.60 12.66
C THR A 83 15.84 -38.26 12.17
N ALA A 84 14.98 -37.49 11.50
CA ALA A 84 13.85 -38.04 10.78
C ALA A 84 14.42 -38.77 9.56
N GLU A 85 14.74 -40.05 9.77
CA GLU A 85 15.03 -41.02 8.72
C GLU A 85 13.85 -41.05 7.74
N PRO A 86 14.06 -40.81 6.43
CA PRO A 86 12.98 -40.91 5.46
C PRO A 86 12.54 -42.37 5.34
N PRO A 87 11.24 -42.69 5.30
CA PRO A 87 10.81 -44.07 5.16
C PRO A 87 11.28 -44.61 3.80
N ALA A 88 12.07 -45.67 3.83
CA ALA A 88 12.47 -46.43 2.66
C ALA A 88 11.20 -46.90 1.92
N HIS A 89 11.06 -46.48 0.66
CA HIS A 89 10.04 -47.00 -0.23
C HIS A 89 10.31 -48.50 -0.48
N ALA A 90 9.46 -49.36 0.08
CA ALA A 90 9.42 -50.78 -0.25
C ALA A 90 8.75 -50.97 -1.62
N GLY A 91 9.31 -51.91 -2.40
CA GLY A 91 9.03 -52.16 -3.81
C GLY A 91 7.70 -52.82 -4.13
#